data_AF-A0A1L3FAT5-F1
#
_entry.id   AF-A0A1L3FAT5-F1
#
_cell.length_a   1.000
_cell.length_b   1.000
_cell.length_c   1.000
_cell.angle_alpha   90.00
_cell.angle_beta   90.00
_cell.angle_gamma   90.00
#
_symmetry.space_group_name_H-M   'P 1'
#
loop_
_entity.id
_entity.type
_entity.pdbx_description
1 polymer ?
#
loop_
_entity_poly.entity_id
_entity_poly.type
_entity_poly.pdbx_seq_one_letter_code
_entity_poly.pdbx_strand_id
1 'polypeptide(L)'
;MQYFVVMIDYGRRGREAVVDPEITRREVISRVASGEYRNISFIHEIAENAVEDVTEAILTEAALPQVPPEEVDLQAIRLDHNRDLRKHEKT
;
A
#
# COMPACT_ATOMS: atom_id res chain seq x y z
N MET A 1 -0.53 -1.04 -20.98
CA MET A 1 -1.32 -1.51 -19.83
C MET A 1 -0.33 -2.13 -18.86
N GLN A 2 -0.36 -1.73 -17.59
CA GLN A 2 0.57 -2.19 -16.55
C GLN A 2 -0.22 -2.99 -15.52
N TYR A 3 0.25 -4.17 -15.14
CA TYR A 3 -0.41 -5.00 -14.15
C TYR A 3 0.57 -5.96 -13.47
N PHE A 4 0.12 -6.55 -12.36
CA PHE A 4 0.92 -7.46 -11.56
C PHE A 4 0.37 -8.88 -11.63
N VAL A 5 1.27 -9.85 -11.65
CA VAL A 5 0.96 -11.26 -11.50
C VAL A 5 1.60 -11.75 -10.21
N VAL A 6 0.77 -12.14 -9.25
CA VAL A 6 1.23 -12.72 -7.99
C VAL A 6 1.03 -14.23 -8.06
N MET A 7 2.13 -14.97 -8.05
CA MET A 7 2.08 -16.43 -8.03
C MET A 7 2.07 -16.96 -6.60
N ILE A 8 1.03 -17.69 -6.24
CA ILE A 8 0.88 -18.33 -4.93
C ILE A 8 1.16 -19.84 -5.06
N ASP A 9 2.00 -20.38 -4.18
CA ASP A 9 2.24 -21.82 -4.08
C ASP A 9 1.41 -22.46 -2.96
N TYR A 10 0.52 -23.37 -3.33
CA TYR A 10 -0.25 -24.20 -2.39
C TYR A 10 0.32 -25.61 -2.24
N GLY A 11 1.56 -25.84 -2.68
CA GLY A 11 2.27 -27.11 -2.62
C GLY A 11 1.60 -28.17 -3.49
N ARG A 12 1.13 -29.26 -2.86
CA ARG A 12 0.47 -30.38 -3.57
C ARG A 12 -0.82 -29.99 -4.28
N ARG A 13 -1.42 -28.85 -3.91
CA ARG A 13 -2.63 -28.32 -4.54
C ARG A 13 -2.35 -27.53 -5.83
N GLY A 14 -1.07 -27.34 -6.17
CA GLY A 14 -0.64 -26.57 -7.34
C GLY A 14 -0.38 -25.11 -7.02
N ARG A 15 -0.28 -24.31 -8.07
CA ARG A 15 0.02 -22.88 -8.01
C ARG A 15 -1.11 -22.07 -8.62
N GLU A 16 -1.36 -20.89 -8.08
CA GLU A 16 -2.36 -19.95 -8.57
C GLU A 16 -1.69 -18.67 -9.04
N ALA A 17 -2.11 -18.19 -10.23
CA ALA A 17 -1.75 -16.88 -10.73
C ALA A 17 -2.88 -15.91 -10.41
N VAL A 18 -2.67 -15.04 -9.43
CA VAL A 18 -3.60 -13.93 -9.14
C VAL A 18 -3.24 -12.78 -10.06
N VAL A 19 -4.17 -12.41 -10.95
CA VAL A 19 -4.00 -11.35 -11.95
C VAL A 19 -5.17 -10.38 -11.84
N ASP A 20 -4.86 -9.15 -11.48
CA ASP A 20 -5.83 -8.06 -11.39
C ASP A 20 -5.23 -6.84 -12.09
N PRO A 21 -5.69 -6.50 -13.30
CA PRO A 21 -5.17 -5.37 -14.06
C PRO A 21 -5.52 -4.00 -13.47
N GLU A 22 -6.44 -3.94 -12.51
CA GLU A 22 -6.93 -2.67 -11.94
C GLU A 22 -6.17 -2.26 -10.68
N ILE A 23 -5.43 -3.18 -10.05
CA ILE A 23 -4.68 -2.88 -8.83
C ILE A 23 -3.31 -2.28 -9.12
N THR A 24 -2.97 -1.30 -8.30
CA THR A 24 -1.70 -0.60 -8.29
C THR A 24 -0.64 -1.37 -7.50
N ARG A 25 0.64 -1.02 -7.71
CA ARG A 25 1.76 -1.54 -6.91
C ARG A 25 1.53 -1.37 -5.41
N ARG A 26 1.02 -0.21 -5.00
CA ARG A 26 0.72 0.09 -3.60
C ARG A 26 -0.33 -0.86 -3.01
N GLU A 27 -1.35 -1.21 -3.79
CA GLU A 27 -2.35 -2.19 -3.36
C GLU A 27 -1.78 -3.60 -3.28
N VAL A 28 -0.92 -4.00 -4.23
CA VAL A 28 -0.18 -5.27 -4.14
C VAL A 28 0.63 -5.32 -2.84
N ILE A 29 1.42 -4.29 -2.55
CA ILE A 29 2.20 -4.18 -1.30
C ILE A 29 1.29 -4.28 -0.07
N SER A 30 0.15 -3.57 -0.08
CA SER A 30 -0.82 -3.62 1.02
C SER A 30 -1.36 -5.03 1.25
N ARG A 31 -1.70 -5.76 0.18
CA ARG A 31 -2.17 -7.16 0.26
C ARG A 31 -1.09 -8.15 0.69
N VAL A 32 0.16 -7.90 0.33
CA VAL A 32 1.31 -8.67 0.84
C VAL A 32 1.49 -8.40 2.34
N ALA A 33 1.51 -7.13 2.75
CA ALA A 33 1.69 -6.73 4.14
C ALA A 33 0.54 -7.19 5.05
N SER A 34 -0.69 -7.22 4.54
CA SER A 34 -1.85 -7.75 5.27
C SER A 34 -1.85 -9.28 5.41
N GLY A 35 -1.01 -9.98 4.63
CA GLY A 35 -0.96 -11.44 4.58
C GLY A 35 -2.12 -12.08 3.82
N GLU A 36 -2.79 -11.32 2.95
CA GLU A 36 -3.77 -11.84 1.99
C GLU A 36 -3.08 -12.76 0.98
N TYR A 37 -1.92 -12.34 0.46
CA TYR A 37 -1.05 -13.19 -0.35
C TYR A 37 -0.09 -13.96 0.56
N ARG A 38 -0.28 -15.28 0.65
CA ARG A 38 0.58 -16.19 1.43
C ARG A 38 1.36 -17.10 0.49
N ASN A 39 2.53 -17.55 0.90
CA ASN A 39 3.38 -18.48 0.13
C ASN A 39 3.65 -17.97 -1.31
N ILE A 40 3.99 -16.69 -1.42
CA ILE A 40 4.29 -16.07 -2.70
C ILE A 40 5.54 -16.72 -3.30
N SER A 41 5.42 -17.24 -4.52
CA SER A 41 6.54 -17.75 -5.31
C SER A 41 7.31 -16.61 -5.98
N PHE A 42 6.58 -15.73 -6.67
CA PHE A 42 7.12 -14.55 -7.32
C PHE A 42 6.01 -13.54 -7.59
N ILE A 43 6.41 -12.29 -7.83
CA ILE A 43 5.58 -11.18 -8.27
C ILE A 43 6.23 -10.58 -9.50
N HIS A 44 5.52 -10.65 -10.62
CA HIS A 44 5.95 -10.03 -11.86
C HIS A 44 5.15 -8.78 -12.14
N GLU A 45 5.86 -7.73 -12.53
CA GLU A 45 5.30 -6.53 -13.12
C GLU A 45 5.33 -6.67 -14.63
N ILE A 46 4.18 -6.52 -15.28
CA ILE A 46 4.06 -6.58 -16.74
C ILE A 46 3.73 -5.19 -17.22
N ALA A 47 4.66 -4.58 -17.95
CA ALA A 47 4.51 -3.25 -18.52
C ALA A 47 4.84 -3.29 -20.01
N GLU A 48 3.85 -2.94 -20.84
CA GLU A 48 3.96 -2.90 -22.30
C GLU A 48 4.39 -4.26 -22.90
N ASN A 49 5.68 -4.43 -23.16
CA ASN A 49 6.34 -5.58 -23.76
C ASN A 49 7.48 -6.14 -22.88
N ALA A 50 7.54 -5.72 -21.62
CA ALA A 50 8.50 -6.18 -20.63
C ALA A 50 7.81 -6.91 -19.47
N VAL A 51 8.54 -7.87 -18.91
CA VAL A 51 8.19 -8.57 -17.67
C VAL A 51 9.37 -8.40 -16.72
N GLU A 52 9.11 -7.80 -15.57
CA GLU A 52 10.12 -7.57 -14.54
C GLU A 52 9.76 -8.34 -13.27
N ASP A 53 10.76 -8.99 -12.68
CA ASP A 53 10.62 -9.60 -11.36
C ASP A 53 10.82 -8.54 -10.28
N VAL A 54 9.74 -8.21 -9.60
CA VAL A 54 9.68 -7.18 -8.55
C VAL A 54 9.45 -7.79 -7.16
N THR A 55 9.60 -9.11 -7.03
CA THR A 55 9.31 -9.86 -5.81
C THR A 55 10.07 -9.29 -4.61
N GLU A 56 11.39 -9.16 -4.71
CA GLU A 56 12.23 -8.68 -3.61
C GLU A 56 11.88 -7.24 -3.22
N ALA A 57 11.66 -6.38 -4.21
CA ALA A 57 11.31 -4.99 -3.98
C ALA A 57 9.97 -4.85 -3.22
N ILE A 58 8.94 -5.59 -3.66
CA ILE A 58 7.62 -5.56 -3.00
C ILE A 58 7.67 -6.18 -1.61
N LEU A 59 8.36 -7.31 -1.42
CA LEU A 59 8.48 -7.95 -0.11
C LEU A 59 9.23 -7.06 0.89
N THR A 60 10.28 -6.37 0.43
CA THR A 60 11.04 -5.42 1.25
C THR A 60 10.18 -4.24 1.67
N GLU A 61 9.43 -3.67 0.73
CA GLU A 61 8.53 -2.54 1.01
C GLU A 61 7.37 -2.95 1.93
N ALA A 62 6.81 -4.14 1.74
CA ALA A 62 5.73 -4.68 2.57
C ALA A 62 6.19 -5.00 4.01
N ALA A 63 7.48 -5.24 4.24
CA ALA A 63 8.05 -5.46 5.56
C ALA A 63 8.24 -4.17 6.37
N LEU A 64 8.12 -2.99 5.73
CA LEU A 64 8.22 -1.73 6.43
C LEU A 64 7.02 -1.55 7.39
N PRO A 65 7.23 -1.03 8.61
CA PRO A 65 6.13 -0.67 9.49
C PRO A 65 5.19 0.29 8.78
N GLN A 66 3.90 -0.03 8.73
CA GLN A 66 2.91 0.92 8.24
C GLN A 66 2.84 2.07 9.23
N VAL A 67 3.38 3.22 8.85
CA VAL A 67 3.18 4.47 9.59
C VAL A 67 1.76 4.92 9.28
N PRO A 68 0.82 4.89 10.26
CA PRO A 68 -0.48 5.47 10.03
C PRO A 68 -0.29 6.95 9.66
N PRO A 69 -1.08 7.50 8.72
CA PRO A 69 -1.05 8.92 8.46
C PRO A 69 -1.21 9.67 9.79
N GLU A 70 -0.41 10.71 10.02
CA GLU A 70 -0.55 11.53 11.22
C GLU A 70 -2.01 11.96 11.35
N GLU A 71 -2.66 11.56 12.44
CA GLU A 71 -3.99 12.05 12.75
C GLU A 71 -3.87 13.55 12.99
N VAL A 72 -4.43 14.33 12.06
CA VAL A 72 -4.53 15.77 12.21
C VAL A 72 -5.53 16.05 13.34
N ASP A 73 -5.07 16.59 14.46
CA ASP A 73 -5.95 16.99 15.56
C ASP A 73 -6.80 18.20 15.14
N LEU A 74 -8.00 17.89 14.64
CA LEU A 74 -9.00 18.88 14.24
C LEU A 74 -9.45 19.75 15.41
N GLN A 75 -9.35 19.27 16.66
CA GLN A 75 -9.65 20.07 17.84
C GLN A 75 -8.57 21.11 18.07
N ALA A 76 -7.29 20.74 17.97
CA ALA A 76 -6.17 21.66 18.09
C ALA A 76 -6.26 22.79 17.04
N ILE A 77 -6.55 22.46 15.78
CA ILE A 77 -6.76 23.45 14.70
C ILE A 77 -7.88 24.42 15.05
N ARG A 78 -9.02 23.90 15.53
CA ARG A 78 -10.18 24.72 15.89
C ARG A 78 -9.90 25.63 17.08
N LEU A 79 -9.20 25.12 18.09
CA LEU A 79 -8.84 25.89 19.30
C LEU A 79 -7.84 27.00 18.97
N ASP A 80 -6.85 26.70 18.11
CA ASP A 80 -5.88 27.69 17.65
C ASP A 80 -6.56 28.80 16.84
N HIS A 81 -7.44 28.44 15.89
CA HIS A 81 -8.23 29.40 15.13
C HIS A 81 -9.08 30.33 16.03
N ASN A 82 -9.81 29.75 16.99
CA ASN A 82 -10.62 30.52 17.93
C ASN A 82 -9.77 31.46 18.81
N ARG A 83 -8.57 31.01 19.20
CA ARG A 83 -7.64 31.82 19.98
C ARG A 83 -7.12 33.00 19.17
N ASP A 84 -6.79 32.78 17.91
CA ASP A 84 -6.35 33.84 17.00
C ASP A 84 -7.44 34.89 16.78
N LEU A 85 -8.70 34.48 16.60
CA LEU A 85 -9.82 35.41 16.50
C LEU A 85 -9.94 36.31 17.76
N ARG A 86 -9.76 35.75 18.95
CA ARG A 86 -9.80 36.52 20.21
C ARG A 86 -8.66 37.52 20.36
N LYS A 87 -7.47 37.29 19.78
CA LYS A 87 -6.36 38.26 19.80
C LYS A 87 -6.72 39.56 19.08
N HIS A 88 -7.67 39.50 18.15
CA HIS A 88 -8.12 40.64 17.35
C HIS A 88 -9.35 41.36 17.93
N GLU A 89 -9.96 40.83 18.99
CA GLU A 89 -11.00 41.55 19.72
C GLU A 89 -10.36 42.70 20.50
N LYS A 90 -10.65 43.95 20.10
CA LYS A 90 -10.27 45.15 20.86
C LYS A 90 -11.16 45.22 22.10
N THR A 91 -10.51 45.19 23.27
CA THR A 91 -11.11 45.49 24.58
C THR A 91 -11.76 46.87 24.60
#